data_AF-A0A535LNV8-F1
#
_entry.id   AF-A0A535LNV8-F1
#
_cell.length_a   1.000
_cell.length_b   1.000
_cell.length_c   1.000
_cell.angle_alpha   90.00
_cell.angle_beta   90.00
_cell.angle_gamma   90.00
#
_symmetry.space_group_name_H-M   'P 1'
#
loop_
_entity.id
_entity.type
_entity.pdbx_description
1 polymer ?
#
loop_
_entity_poly.entity_id
_entity_poly.type
_entity_poly.pdbx_seq_one_letter_code
_entity_poly.pdbx_strand_id
1 'polypeptide(L)' 'IHGNRGYSNEYPVERYYRDIKGLQIYEGTSHIQRVIIARELVGRDR' A
#
# COMPACT_ATOMS: atom_id res chain seq x y z
N ILE A 1 -8.62 -7.86 15.85
CA ILE A 1 -9.70 -6.87 15.64
C ILE A 1 -10.90 -7.46 14.89
N HIS A 2 -10.76 -8.25 13.81
CA HIS A 2 -11.94 -8.78 13.07
C HIS A 2 -12.09 -10.32 13.05
N GLY A 3 -11.06 -11.11 13.36
CA GLY A 3 -11.18 -12.57 13.46
C GLY A 3 -11.72 -13.22 12.18
N ASN A 4 -12.59 -14.23 12.30
CA ASN A 4 -13.22 -14.89 11.15
C ASN A 4 -13.99 -13.92 10.23
N ARG A 5 -14.55 -12.84 10.80
CA ARG A 5 -15.26 -11.78 10.05
C ARG A 5 -14.36 -10.96 9.12
N GLY A 6 -13.03 -11.13 9.17
CA GLY A 6 -12.11 -10.52 8.22
C GLY A 6 -11.77 -11.40 7.01
N TYR A 7 -12.24 -12.65 6.98
CA TYR A 7 -12.00 -13.62 5.89
C TYR A 7 -13.32 -14.06 5.21
N SER A 8 -14.45 -13.82 5.87
CA SER A 8 -15.78 -14.07 5.30
C SER A 8 -16.20 -12.94 4.36
N ASN A 9 -16.60 -13.30 3.13
CA ASN A 9 -17.15 -12.39 2.12
C ASN A 9 -18.44 -11.66 2.54
N GLU A 10 -18.97 -11.97 3.73
CA GLU A 10 -20.13 -11.30 4.32
C GLU A 10 -19.81 -9.90 4.84
N TYR A 11 -18.54 -9.59 5.11
CA TYR A 11 -18.10 -8.29 5.61
C TYR A 11 -17.16 -7.63 4.61
N PRO A 12 -17.20 -6.30 4.40
CA PRO A 12 -16.42 -5.65 3.35
C PRO A 12 -14.90 -5.59 3.62
N VAL A 13 -14.44 -6.16 4.73
CA VAL A 13 -13.06 -6.05 5.21
C VAL A 13 -12.07 -6.70 4.24
N GLU A 14 -12.34 -7.92 3.75
CA GLU A 14 -11.40 -8.55 2.81
C GLU A 14 -11.40 -7.85 1.45
N ARG A 15 -12.53 -7.24 1.05
CA ARG A 15 -12.60 -6.42 -0.15
C ARG A 15 -11.68 -5.21 -0.06
N TYR A 16 -11.78 -4.42 1.02
CA TYR A 16 -10.90 -3.27 1.21
C TYR A 16 -9.43 -3.66 1.26
N TYR A 17 -9.10 -4.78 1.90
CA TYR A 17 -7.72 -5.27 1.91
C TYR A 17 -7.20 -5.60 0.50
N ARG A 18 -8.03 -6.22 -0.36
CA ARG A 18 -7.67 -6.49 -1.76
C ARG A 18 -7.48 -5.21 -2.56
N ASP A 19 -8.39 -4.24 -2.41
CA ASP A 19 -8.34 -2.99 -3.17
C ASP A 19 -7.07 -2.19 -2.84
N ILE A 20 -6.73 -2.08 -1.55
CA ILE A 20 -5.51 -1.38 -1.09
C ILE A 20 -4.25 -2.05 -1.67
N LYS A 21 -4.22 -3.39 -1.74
CA LYS A 21 -3.07 -4.11 -2.30
C LYS A 21 -2.85 -3.82 -3.77
N GLY A 22 -3.91 -3.60 -4.55
CA GLY A 22 -3.81 -3.15 -5.94
C GLY A 22 -3.20 -1.75 -6.06
N LEU A 23 -3.64 -0.82 -5.21
CA LEU A 23 -3.13 0.56 -5.19
C LEU A 23 -1.63 0.63 -4.90
N GLN A 24 -1.10 -0.28 -4.08
CA GLN A 24 0.34 -0.36 -3.78
C GLN A 24 1.22 -0.73 -4.98
N ILE A 25 0.63 -1.20 -6.09
CA ILE A 25 1.36 -1.62 -7.30
C ILE A 25 1.15 -0.62 -8.43
N TYR A 26 -0.08 -0.11 -8.59
CA TYR A 26 -0.50 0.65 -9.76
C TYR A 26 0.22 2.00 -9.92
N GLU A 27 0.22 2.85 -8.89
CA GLU A 27 0.80 4.21 -8.95
C GLU A 27 2.29 4.25 -8.56
N GLY A 28 2.97 3.13 -8.69
CA GLY A 28 4.35 2.95 -8.27
C GLY A 28 4.44 2.09 -7.02
N THR A 29 5.27 1.05 -7.13
CA THR A 29 5.51 0.14 -6.01
C THR A 29 6.13 0.87 -4.82
N SER A 30 5.92 0.35 -3.62
CA SER A 30 6.56 0.90 -2.40
C SER A 30 8.09 0.94 -2.47
N HIS A 31 8.72 0.19 -3.38
CA HIS A 31 10.15 0.26 -3.64
C HIS A 31 10.52 1.49 -4.47
N ILE A 32 9.79 1.75 -5.57
CA ILE A 32 10.02 2.91 -6.43
C ILE A 32 9.74 4.20 -5.67
N GLN A 33 8.67 4.25 -4.88
CA GLN A 33 8.35 5.39 -4.02
C GLN A 33 9.50 5.69 -3.04
N ARG A 34 10.08 4.67 -2.40
CA ARG A 34 11.27 4.83 -1.53
C ARG A 34 12.48 5.37 -2.29
N VAL A 35 12.73 4.91 -3.52
CA VAL A 35 13.84 5.40 -4.35
C VAL A 35 13.64 6.86 -4.74
N ILE A 36 12.42 7.27 -5.10
CA ILE A 36 12.08 8.67 -5.43
C ILE A 36 12.31 9.55 -4.20
N ILE A 37 11.74 9.18 -3.05
CA ILE A 37 11.92 9.91 -1.79
C ILE A 37 13.41 10.02 -1.43
N ALA A 38 14.18 8.93 -1.55
CA ALA A 38 15.61 8.94 -1.26
C ALA A 38 16.39 9.89 -2.21
N ARG A 39 16.03 9.93 -3.50
CA ARG A 39 16.63 10.86 -4.47
C ARG A 39 16.29 12.31 -4.16
N GLU A 40 15.05 12.60 -3.79
CA GLU A 40 14.65 13.96 -3.42
C GLU A 40 15.33 14.45 -2.14
N LEU A 41 15.47 13.58 -1.12
CA LEU A 41 16.16 13.92 0.12
C LEU A 41 17.66 14.19 -0.13
N VAL A 42 18.37 13.29 -0.80
CA VAL A 42 19.81 13.45 -1.09
C VAL A 42 20.08 14.60 -2.06
N GLY A 43 19.15 14.91 -2.97
CA GLY A 43 19.24 16.04 -3.89
C GLY A 43 18.96 17.39 -3.25
N ARG A 44 18.16 17.45 -2.17
CA ARG A 44 17.89 18.67 -1.39
C ARG A 44 18.98 19.02 -0.39
N ASP A 45 19.74 18.04 0.09
CA ASP A 45 20.85 18.22 1.04
C ASP A 45 22.17 18.66 0.37
N ARG A 46 22.14 19.02 -0.93
CA ARG A 46 23.29 19.56 -1.68
C ARG A 46 23.11 21.03 -2.04
#